data_AF-A0A0D6L6S1-F1
#
_entry.id   AF-A0A0D6L6S1-F1
#
_cell.length_a   1.000
_cell.length_b   1.000
_cell.length_c   1.000
_cell.angle_alpha   90.00
_cell.angle_beta   90.00
_cell.angle_gamma   90.00
#
_symmetry.space_group_name_H-M   'P 1'
#
loop_
_entity.id
_entity.type
_entity.pdbx_description
1 polymer ?
#
loop_
_entity_poly.entity_id
_entity_poly.type
_entity_poly.pdbx_seq_one_letter_code
_entity_poly.pdbx_strand_id
1 'polypeptide(L)'
;VFRYLNEPLKSTGEPLVVWPSEEIRQISGRNSWYCQPMEGLMGRVMFTWHPNHPNRKLRSHIGDAIHLVAIPEMTCALVPVSEKGCSVLPPEKALELQSGENRKA
;
A
#
# COMPACT_ATOMS: atom_id res chain seq x y z
N VAL A 1 9.05 1.34 -4.61
CA VAL A 1 7.89 2.00 -5.28
C VAL A 1 7.54 1.22 -6.53
N PHE A 2 6.36 0.58 -6.55
CA PHE A 2 5.90 -0.14 -7.75
C PHE A 2 5.53 0.84 -8.86
N ARG A 3 6.11 0.66 -10.05
CA ARG A 3 5.71 1.41 -11.25
C ARG A 3 4.51 0.78 -11.96
N TYR A 4 4.28 -0.51 -11.77
CA TYR A 4 3.48 -1.33 -12.70
C TYR A 4 2.10 -1.75 -12.22
N LEU A 5 1.63 -1.34 -11.03
CA LEU A 5 0.33 -1.81 -10.50
C LEU A 5 -0.87 -1.39 -11.37
N ASN A 6 -0.72 -0.34 -12.17
CA ASN A 6 -1.75 0.15 -13.08
C ASN A 6 -1.60 -0.38 -14.51
N GLU A 7 -0.53 -1.13 -14.81
CA GLU A 7 -0.30 -1.63 -16.16
C GLU A 7 -0.98 -2.98 -16.37
N PRO A 8 -1.74 -3.14 -17.48
CA PRO A 8 -2.26 -4.44 -17.87
C PRO A 8 -1.15 -5.33 -18.46
N LEU A 9 -1.33 -6.63 -18.30
CA LEU A 9 -0.53 -7.66 -18.95
C LEU A 9 -0.62 -7.50 -20.46
N LYS A 10 0.53 -7.42 -21.14
CA LYS A 10 0.60 -7.25 -22.59
C LYS A 10 -0.06 -8.41 -23.37
N SER A 11 -0.07 -9.62 -22.80
CA SER A 11 -0.58 -10.82 -23.45
C SER A 11 -2.09 -10.98 -23.36
N THR A 12 -2.71 -10.58 -22.24
CA THR A 12 -4.13 -10.82 -21.97
C THR A 12 -4.95 -9.53 -21.82
N GLY A 13 -4.29 -8.37 -21.71
CA GLY A 13 -4.93 -7.10 -21.38
C GLY A 13 -5.45 -7.01 -19.94
N GLU A 14 -5.30 -8.07 -19.14
CA GLU A 14 -5.76 -8.09 -17.77
C GLU A 14 -4.85 -7.29 -16.84
N PRO A 15 -5.40 -6.56 -15.85
CA PRO A 15 -4.57 -5.79 -14.91
C PRO A 15 -3.70 -6.71 -14.05
N LEU A 16 -2.46 -6.27 -13.76
CA LEU A 16 -1.51 -7.02 -12.92
C LEU A 16 -2.03 -7.29 -11.51
N VAL A 17 -2.81 -6.37 -10.97
CA VAL A 17 -3.58 -6.53 -9.72
C VAL A 17 -4.99 -6.00 -9.92
N VAL A 18 -5.95 -6.51 -9.15
CA VAL A 18 -7.30 -5.94 -9.12
C VAL A 18 -7.36 -4.95 -7.95
N TRP A 19 -7.67 -3.70 -8.26
CA TRP A 19 -7.83 -2.65 -7.25
C TRP A 19 -9.09 -2.87 -6.40
N PRO A 20 -9.08 -2.53 -5.10
CA PRO A 20 -10.25 -2.74 -4.23
C PRO A 20 -11.46 -1.91 -4.67
N SER A 21 -11.20 -0.70 -5.18
CA SER A 21 -12.18 0.15 -5.86
C SER A 21 -11.47 1.06 -6.86
N GLU A 22 -12.24 1.62 -7.78
CA GLU A 22 -11.75 2.61 -8.74
C GLU A 22 -11.31 3.91 -8.04
N GLU A 23 -12.04 4.34 -7.01
CA GLU A 23 -11.70 5.50 -6.18
C GLU A 23 -10.33 5.33 -5.52
N ILE A 24 -10.09 4.17 -4.91
CA ILE A 24 -8.80 3.82 -4.30
C ILE A 24 -7.71 3.85 -5.37
N ARG A 25 -7.97 3.32 -6.56
CA ARG A 25 -7.01 3.33 -7.68
C ARG A 25 -6.60 4.75 -8.05
N GLN A 26 -7.54 5.69 -8.12
CA GLN A 26 -7.28 7.09 -8.51
C GLN A 26 -6.42 7.85 -7.49
N ILE A 27 -6.57 7.54 -6.21
CA ILE A 27 -5.75 8.14 -5.13
C ILE A 27 -4.47 7.35 -4.82
N SER A 28 -4.22 6.27 -5.56
CA SER A 28 -3.08 5.38 -5.32
C SER A 28 -2.00 5.48 -6.40
N GLY A 29 -0.76 5.23 -5.98
CA GLY A 29 0.37 5.12 -6.89
C GLY A 29 0.99 6.48 -7.25
N ARG A 30 2.10 6.41 -7.99
CA ARG A 30 3.06 7.52 -8.10
C ARG A 30 2.46 8.83 -8.60
N ASN A 31 1.46 8.79 -9.47
CA ASN A 31 0.85 10.00 -10.05
C ASN A 31 0.02 10.79 -9.04
N SER A 32 -0.45 10.14 -7.97
CA SER A 32 -1.27 10.78 -6.92
C SER A 32 -0.41 11.32 -5.77
N TRP A 33 0.91 11.10 -5.81
CA TRP A 33 1.81 11.50 -4.73
C TRP A 33 2.37 12.90 -5.00
N TYR A 34 2.23 13.80 -4.02
CA TYR A 34 2.85 15.12 -4.09
C TYR A 34 4.37 15.07 -3.82
N CYS A 35 4.85 14.05 -3.11
CA CYS A 35 6.26 13.79 -2.82
C CYS A 35 6.58 12.30 -2.92
N GLN A 36 7.87 11.94 -2.90
CA GLN A 36 8.26 10.53 -2.87
C GLN A 36 8.19 9.99 -1.42
N PRO A 37 7.59 8.82 -1.16
CA PRO A 37 7.63 8.20 0.15
C PRO A 37 9.09 7.92 0.55
N MET A 38 9.43 8.28 1.78
CA MET A 38 10.76 8.12 2.36
C MET A 38 10.78 6.98 3.39
N GLU A 39 11.96 6.44 3.64
CA GLU A 39 12.17 5.46 4.71
C GLU A 39 11.87 6.10 6.07
N GLY A 40 11.28 5.32 6.99
CA GLY A 40 10.88 5.79 8.32
C GLY A 40 9.46 6.34 8.42
N LEU A 41 8.76 6.56 7.30
CA LEU A 41 7.34 6.92 7.33
C LEU A 41 6.48 5.75 7.82
N MET A 42 5.46 6.07 8.61
CA MET A 42 4.53 5.11 9.17
C MET A 42 3.13 5.34 8.63
N GLY A 43 2.32 4.29 8.58
CA GLY A 43 0.96 4.43 8.08
C GLY A 43 0.10 3.22 8.37
N ARG A 44 -1.19 3.34 8.06
CA ARG A 44 -2.17 2.28 8.23
C ARG A 44 -2.25 1.45 6.96
N VAL A 45 -2.17 0.13 7.08
CA VAL A 45 -2.48 -0.79 5.97
C VAL A 45 -3.98 -0.77 5.72
N MET A 46 -4.37 -0.32 4.53
CA MET A 46 -5.76 -0.22 4.08
C MET A 46 -6.19 -1.46 3.30
N PHE A 47 -5.26 -2.09 2.59
CA PHE A 47 -5.53 -3.28 1.79
C PHE A 47 -4.25 -4.10 1.60
N THR A 48 -4.36 -5.41 1.42
CA THR A 48 -3.22 -6.28 1.11
C THR A 48 -3.55 -7.25 -0.01
N TRP A 49 -2.68 -7.31 -1.01
CA TRP A 49 -2.65 -8.41 -1.99
C TRP A 49 -1.64 -9.46 -1.54
N HIS A 50 -2.04 -10.72 -1.47
CA HIS A 50 -1.16 -11.83 -1.07
C HIS A 50 -0.74 -12.67 -2.27
N PRO A 51 0.50 -13.19 -2.31
CA PRO A 51 0.88 -14.15 -3.33
C PRO A 51 0.01 -15.41 -3.21
N ASN A 52 -0.31 -16.05 -4.34
CA ASN A 52 -1.07 -17.31 -4.40
C ASN A 52 -2.45 -17.33 -3.71
N HIS A 53 -3.03 -16.17 -3.38
CA HIS A 53 -4.35 -16.10 -2.77
C HIS A 53 -5.42 -16.80 -3.62
N PRO A 54 -6.34 -17.63 -3.10
CA PRO A 54 -7.30 -18.38 -3.92
C PRO A 54 -8.19 -17.46 -4.78
N ASN A 55 -8.63 -16.33 -4.24
CA ASN A 55 -9.31 -15.28 -5.01
C ASN A 55 -8.30 -14.44 -5.81
N ARG A 56 -8.39 -14.46 -7.15
CA ARG A 56 -7.57 -13.67 -8.09
C ARG A 56 -7.57 -12.17 -7.77
N LYS A 57 -8.69 -11.63 -7.29
CA LYS A 57 -8.82 -10.20 -6.98
C LYS A 57 -7.92 -9.75 -5.82
N LEU A 58 -7.51 -10.69 -4.96
CA LEU A 58 -6.67 -10.44 -3.79
C LEU A 58 -5.23 -10.92 -4.01
N ARG A 59 -4.86 -11.30 -5.24
CA ARG A 59 -3.53 -11.82 -5.55
C ARG A 59 -2.53 -10.72 -5.84
N SER A 60 -1.32 -10.91 -5.32
CA SER A 60 -0.14 -10.17 -5.75
C SER A 60 0.46 -10.81 -7.01
N HIS A 61 1.18 -10.00 -7.81
CA HIS A 61 1.88 -10.44 -9.01
C HIS A 61 3.40 -10.58 -8.82
N ILE A 62 3.94 -10.28 -7.63
CA ILE A 62 5.39 -10.15 -7.40
C ILE A 62 6.00 -11.25 -6.54
N GLY A 63 5.22 -12.28 -6.17
CA GLY A 63 5.69 -13.38 -5.31
C GLY A 63 5.71 -13.07 -3.80
N ASP A 64 5.55 -11.80 -3.40
CA ASP A 64 5.45 -11.34 -2.01
C ASP A 64 4.11 -10.59 -1.78
N ALA A 65 3.74 -10.28 -0.54
CA ALA A 65 2.57 -9.44 -0.29
C ALA A 65 2.82 -7.97 -0.74
N ILE A 66 1.75 -7.30 -1.15
CA ILE A 66 1.74 -5.86 -1.45
C ILE A 66 0.73 -5.22 -0.51
N HIS A 67 1.19 -4.28 0.33
CA HIS A 67 0.36 -3.52 1.25
C HIS A 67 0.07 -2.14 0.67
N LEU A 68 -1.20 -1.74 0.67
CA LEU A 68 -1.62 -0.38 0.36
C LEU A 68 -1.68 0.41 1.67
N VAL A 69 -0.80 1.38 1.83
CA VAL A 69 -0.58 2.10 3.08
C VAL A 69 -1.10 3.53 2.97
N ALA A 70 -1.93 3.94 3.92
CA ALA A 70 -2.30 5.34 4.15
C ALA A 70 -1.27 5.97 5.11
N ILE A 71 -0.45 6.87 4.57
CA ILE A 71 0.59 7.58 5.32
C ILE A 71 0.03 8.97 5.68
N PRO A 72 -0.07 9.34 6.97
CA PRO A 72 -0.63 10.63 7.39
C PRO A 72 0.05 11.83 6.73
N GLU A 73 1.36 11.76 6.56
CA GLU A 73 2.18 12.78 5.91
C GLU A 73 1.89 12.88 4.41
N MET A 74 1.39 11.81 3.78
CA MET A 74 1.00 11.78 2.37
C MET A 74 -0.51 11.93 2.20
N THR A 75 -1.03 13.12 2.52
CA THR A 75 -2.48 13.39 2.48
C THR A 75 -3.08 13.06 1.12
N CYS A 76 -4.21 12.36 1.12
CA CYS A 76 -4.97 11.97 -0.08
C CYS A 76 -4.23 11.02 -1.04
N ALA A 77 -3.15 10.38 -0.58
CA ALA A 77 -2.39 9.41 -1.35
C ALA A 77 -2.26 8.08 -0.63
N LEU A 78 -2.40 6.99 -1.38
CA LEU A 78 -2.07 5.66 -0.89
C LEU A 78 -0.80 5.14 -1.56
N VAL A 79 0.06 4.54 -0.75
CA VAL A 79 1.38 4.06 -1.16
C VAL A 79 1.37 2.53 -1.15
N PRO A 80 1.52 1.85 -2.31
CA PRO A 80 1.72 0.43 -2.35
C PRO A 80 3.19 0.10 -2.03
N VAL A 81 3.39 -0.78 -1.06
CA VAL A 81 4.69 -1.20 -0.53
C VAL A 81 4.76 -2.72 -0.52
N SER A 82 5.88 -3.30 -0.96
CA SER A 82 6.10 -4.74 -0.82
C SER A 82 6.26 -5.10 0.65
N GLU A 83 5.92 -6.32 1.02
CA GLU A 83 6.23 -6.88 2.34
C GLU A 83 7.69 -6.63 2.74
N LYS A 84 8.65 -6.85 1.83
CA LYS A 84 10.08 -6.60 2.05
C LYS A 84 10.47 -5.13 2.22
N GLY A 85 9.59 -4.20 1.85
CA GLY A 85 9.83 -2.75 1.89
C GLY A 85 9.23 -2.07 3.12
N CYS A 86 8.60 -2.81 4.03
CA CYS A 86 8.02 -2.27 5.26
C CYS A 86 8.12 -3.28 6.40
N SER A 87 7.95 -2.80 7.63
CA SER A 87 7.75 -3.66 8.81
C SER A 87 6.30 -3.51 9.27
N VAL A 88 5.55 -4.61 9.31
CA VAL A 88 4.19 -4.61 9.84
C VAL A 88 4.25 -4.69 11.35
N LEU A 89 3.75 -3.66 12.02
CA LEU A 89 3.62 -3.66 13.48
C LEU A 89 2.32 -4.34 13.90
N PRO A 90 2.34 -5.16 14.96
CA PRO A 90 1.12 -5.73 15.48
C PRO A 90 0.25 -4.66 16.14
N PRO A 91 -1.08 -4.89 16.24
CA PRO A 91 -2.05 -3.88 16.69
C PRO A 91 -1.71 -3.25 18.05
N GLU A 92 -1.15 -4.04 18.97
CA GLU A 92 -0.75 -3.59 20.30
C GLU A 92 0.34 -2.51 20.26
N LYS A 93 1.30 -2.61 19.33
CA LYS A 93 2.38 -1.63 19.18
C LYS A 93 1.95 -0.39 18.39
N ALA A 94 0.94 -0.53 17.51
CA ALA A 94 0.40 0.60 16.77
C ALA A 94 -0.25 1.65 17.69
N LEU A 95 -0.83 1.21 18.81
CA LEU A 95 -1.45 2.09 19.82
C LEU A 95 -0.43 2.87 20.65
N GLU A 96 0.73 2.27 20.95
CA GLU A 96 1.80 2.93 21.72
C GLU A 96 2.35 4.15 20.96
N LEU A 97 2.52 4.04 19.64
CA LEU A 97 3.00 5.11 18.77
C LEU A 97 2.00 6.27 18.64
N GLN A 98 0.70 5.98 18.48
CA GLN A 98 -0.35 7.01 18.46
C GLN A 98 -0.49 7.75 19.80
N SER A 99 -0.18 7.09 20.91
CA SER A 99 -0.21 7.70 22.25
C SER A 99 1.03 8.56 22.56
N GLY A 100 2.13 8.36 21.84
CA GLY A 100 3.38 9.10 22.02
C GLY A 100 3.36 10.50 21.40
N GLU A 101 2.64 10.69 20.30
CA GLU A 101 2.48 11.98 19.63
C GLU A 101 1.61 12.97 20.42
N ASN A 102 0.70 12.47 21.27
CA ASN A 102 -0.14 13.31 22.14
C ASN A 102 0.60 13.84 23.41
N ARG A 103 1.90 13.55 23.58
CA ARG A 103 2.67 13.98 24.76
C ARG A 103 3.76 15.02 24.47
N LYS A 104 3.86 15.54 23.25
CA LYS A 104 4.68 16.73 22.99
C LYS A 104 3.74 17.92 22.80
N ALA A 105 3.53 18.59 23.92
CA ALA A 105 2.88 19.89 24.11
C ALA A 105 3.49 20.99 23.24
#